data_AF-A0A9E4DIV6-F1
#
_entry.id   AF-A0A9E4DIV6-F1
#
_cell.length_a   1.000
_cell.length_b   1.000
_cell.length_c   1.000
_cell.angle_alpha   90.00
_cell.angle_beta   90.00
_cell.angle_gamma   90.00
#
_symmetry.space_group_name_H-M   'P 1'
#
loop_
_entity.id
_entity.type
_entity.pdbx_description
1 polymer ?
#
loop_
_entity_poly.entity_id
_entity_poly.type
_entity_poly.pdbx_seq_one_letter_code
_entity_poly.pdbx_strand_id
1 'polypeptide(L)'
;MSEEDANPSGMQWFVRRGSVVRGPFTSAKVRHFLLEGKLTVDDQVSADRQAWQPIATVAEVVPLQMRDHDEHLDVDRDVVRRRERARALRAMFVALGIVVGFVILVMSVGRQETVTVRDCNAPPTPGADFEGCALSGVDWVGANLGGLRAANVKLSGAHLSTADMHDADMRYAELSHADLSYARMQNVVLLGANLRNADLTNTDLSGADLSFADLGGARVGGARFSGAKLEGALWVDGQRCTVDSCPR
;
A
#
# COMPACT_ATOMS: atom_id res chain seq x y z
N MET A 1 -4.14 -4.83 92.09
CA MET A 1 -3.56 -6.13 92.45
C MET A 1 -2.56 -6.43 91.37
N SER A 2 -1.29 -6.46 91.76
CA SER A 2 -0.09 -6.41 90.93
C SER A 2 0.34 -7.81 90.52
N GLU A 3 0.37 -8.06 89.20
CA GLU A 3 1.15 -9.11 88.55
C GLU A 3 2.05 -8.37 87.56
N GLU A 4 3.21 -7.91 88.01
CA GLU A 4 4.46 -8.66 87.86
C GLU A 4 4.89 -8.66 86.38
N ASP A 5 5.39 -7.49 85.97
CA ASP A 5 6.17 -7.27 84.73
C ASP A 5 7.48 -8.06 84.81
N ALA A 6 7.39 -9.39 84.78
CA ALA A 6 8.52 -10.29 84.70
C ALA A 6 9.21 -10.06 83.35
N ASN A 7 10.38 -9.42 83.41
CA ASN A 7 11.26 -9.15 82.29
C ASN A 7 12.26 -10.33 82.14
N PRO A 8 12.08 -11.26 81.20
CA PRO A 8 12.94 -12.44 81.11
C PRO A 8 14.35 -12.14 80.59
N SER A 9 14.64 -10.93 80.08
CA SER A 9 15.95 -10.54 79.55
C SER A 9 16.61 -9.33 80.24
N GLY A 10 15.91 -8.61 81.11
CA GLY A 10 16.45 -7.42 81.81
C GLY A 10 16.78 -6.22 80.88
N MET A 11 16.63 -6.39 79.57
CA MET A 11 17.19 -5.49 78.57
C MET A 11 16.27 -4.30 78.33
N GLN A 12 16.84 -3.09 78.30
CA GLN A 12 16.10 -1.87 78.08
C GLN A 12 16.53 -1.19 76.78
N TRP A 13 15.56 -0.64 76.06
CA TRP A 13 15.74 -0.07 74.73
C TRP A 13 15.48 1.44 74.74
N PHE A 14 16.37 2.16 74.08
CA PHE A 14 16.13 3.52 73.64
C PHE A 14 15.56 3.49 72.24
N VAL A 15 14.52 4.28 72.00
CA VAL A 15 13.88 4.39 70.69
C VAL A 15 14.17 5.78 70.12
N ARG A 16 14.55 5.83 68.84
CA ARG A 16 14.81 7.05 68.09
C ARG A 16 13.88 7.15 66.89
N ARG A 17 13.20 8.30 66.81
CA ARG A 17 12.43 8.73 65.64
C ARG A 17 12.94 10.08 65.18
N GLY A 18 13.55 10.12 64.00
CA GLY A 18 14.27 11.30 63.53
C GLY A 18 15.38 11.70 64.50
N SER A 19 15.32 12.92 65.06
CA SER A 19 16.28 13.45 66.03
C SER A 19 15.89 13.22 67.51
N VAL A 20 14.71 12.67 67.78
CA VAL A 20 14.19 12.53 69.15
C VAL A 20 14.45 11.13 69.68
N VAL A 21 15.13 11.05 70.84
CA VAL A 21 15.40 9.80 71.57
C VAL A 21 14.57 9.71 72.84
N ARG A 22 13.92 8.57 73.08
CA ARG A 22 13.10 8.30 74.28
C ARG A 22 13.45 6.95 74.89
N GLY A 23 13.21 6.80 76.20
CA GLY A 23 13.46 5.57 76.96
C GLY A 23 14.29 5.81 78.22
N PRO A 24 14.74 4.76 78.92
CA PRO A 24 14.68 3.35 78.49
C PRO A 24 13.27 2.72 78.59
N PHE A 25 12.93 1.84 77.65
CA PHE A 25 11.68 1.06 77.63
C PHE A 25 11.96 -0.44 77.59
N THR A 26 11.05 -1.25 78.13
CA THR A 26 11.13 -2.71 77.98
C THR A 26 10.75 -3.14 76.56
N SER A 27 11.21 -4.31 76.11
CA SER A 27 10.84 -4.90 74.81
C SER A 27 9.32 -4.99 74.64
N ALA A 28 8.59 -5.31 75.72
CA ALA A 28 7.13 -5.35 75.73
C ALA A 28 6.50 -3.98 75.47
N LYS A 29 7.05 -2.91 76.04
CA LYS A 29 6.53 -1.55 75.85
C LYS A 29 6.80 -1.03 74.44
N VAL A 30 7.96 -1.32 73.86
CA VAL A 30 8.28 -1.00 72.46
C VAL A 30 7.32 -1.73 71.52
N ARG A 31 7.09 -3.03 71.75
CA ARG A 31 6.13 -3.84 71.00
C ARG A 31 4.71 -3.26 71.05
N HIS A 32 4.27 -2.83 72.24
CA HIS A 32 2.97 -2.19 72.41
C HIS A 32 2.86 -0.88 71.63
N PHE A 33 3.91 -0.05 71.62
CA PHE A 33 3.92 1.19 70.82
C PHE A 33 3.85 0.95 69.31
N LEU A 34 4.40 -0.15 68.80
CA LEU A 34 4.25 -0.55 67.39
C LEU A 34 2.79 -0.93 67.09
N LEU A 35 2.14 -1.68 67.98
CA LEU A 35 0.73 -2.06 67.84
C LEU A 35 -0.22 -0.86 67.93
N GLU A 36 0.10 0.12 68.77
CA GLU A 36 -0.66 1.38 68.88
C GLU A 36 -0.35 2.37 67.73
N GLY A 37 0.55 2.02 66.79
CA GLY A 37 0.97 2.92 65.70
C GLY A 37 1.80 4.13 66.15
N LYS A 38 2.20 4.17 67.43
CA LYS A 38 3.05 5.23 67.99
C LYS A 38 4.50 5.09 67.54
N LEU A 39 4.93 3.89 67.14
CA LEU A 39 6.19 3.56 66.49
C LEU A 39 5.94 2.88 65.14
N THR A 40 6.89 2.99 64.21
CA THR A 40 6.91 2.25 62.94
C THR A 40 8.10 1.30 62.90
N VAL A 41 8.09 0.32 62.00
CA VAL A 41 9.18 -0.66 61.85
C VAL A 41 10.51 -0.03 61.38
N ASP A 42 10.45 1.16 60.78
CA ASP A 42 11.60 1.95 60.33
C ASP A 42 12.22 2.83 61.43
N ASP A 43 11.50 3.06 62.54
CA ASP A 43 12.07 3.73 63.70
C ASP A 43 13.23 2.90 64.26
N GLN A 44 14.17 3.54 64.94
CA GLN A 44 15.39 2.87 65.38
C GLN A 44 15.37 2.55 66.87
N VAL A 45 15.99 1.44 67.25
CA VAL A 45 16.22 1.05 68.64
C VAL A 45 17.71 0.88 68.91
N SER A 46 18.09 1.12 70.16
CA SER A 46 19.44 0.95 70.66
C SER A 46 19.42 0.51 72.13
N ALA A 47 20.27 -0.44 72.50
CA ALA A 47 20.43 -0.85 73.89
C ALA A 47 21.41 0.06 74.66
N ASP A 48 22.34 0.72 73.96
CA ASP A 48 23.48 1.46 74.54
C ASP A 48 23.51 2.95 74.17
N ARG A 49 22.53 3.43 73.39
CA ARG A 49 22.42 4.77 72.78
C ARG A 49 23.49 5.10 71.73
N GLN A 50 24.39 4.18 71.39
CA GLN A 50 25.46 4.37 70.43
C GLN A 50 25.20 3.61 69.13
N ALA A 51 24.83 2.34 69.23
CA ALA A 51 24.49 1.50 68.08
C ALA A 51 22.98 1.56 67.82
N TRP A 52 22.58 2.16 66.70
CA TRP A 52 21.19 2.31 66.29
C TRP A 52 20.86 1.39 65.14
N GLN A 53 19.82 0.57 65.30
CA GLN A 53 19.34 -0.35 64.28
C GLN A 53 17.83 -0.20 64.09
N PRO A 54 17.30 -0.40 62.87
CA PRO A 54 15.86 -0.35 62.65
C PRO A 54 15.13 -1.37 63.54
N ILE A 55 13.94 -1.02 64.01
CA ILE A 55 13.11 -1.92 64.81
C ILE A 55 12.85 -3.23 64.06
N ALA A 56 12.62 -3.16 62.74
CA ALA A 56 12.40 -4.31 61.87
C ALA A 56 13.47 -5.40 62.00
N THR A 57 14.73 -5.04 62.29
CA THR A 57 15.85 -5.98 62.34
C THR A 57 16.01 -6.66 63.71
N VAL A 58 15.23 -6.25 64.72
CA VAL A 58 15.35 -6.73 66.11
C VAL A 58 14.15 -7.61 66.45
N ALA A 59 14.30 -8.91 66.23
CA ALA A 59 13.23 -9.89 66.44
C ALA A 59 12.61 -9.85 67.86
N GLU A 60 13.35 -9.40 68.87
CA GLU A 60 12.88 -9.30 70.26
C GLU A 60 11.84 -8.19 70.48
N VAL A 61 11.78 -7.16 69.63
CA VAL A 61 10.79 -6.06 69.75
C VAL A 61 9.72 -6.07 68.66
N VAL A 62 9.91 -6.84 67.58
CA VAL A 62 8.94 -6.97 66.48
C VAL A 62 7.83 -7.98 66.82
N PRO A 63 6.53 -7.59 66.76
CA PRO A 63 5.39 -8.52 66.83
C PRO A 63 5.47 -9.62 65.77
N LEU A 64 5.19 -10.88 66.15
CA LEU A 64 5.17 -12.02 65.22
C LEU A 64 4.20 -11.78 64.03
N GLN A 65 3.16 -10.96 64.21
CA GLN A 65 2.16 -10.65 63.19
C GLN A 65 2.68 -9.78 62.02
N MET A 66 3.81 -9.10 62.17
CA MET A 66 4.34 -8.17 61.16
C MET A 66 5.47 -8.78 60.30
N ARG A 67 5.73 -10.08 60.42
CA ARG A 67 6.95 -10.70 59.86
C ARG A 67 6.80 -11.27 58.44
N ASP A 68 5.60 -11.26 57.82
CA ASP A 68 5.29 -12.02 56.59
C ASP A 68 4.60 -11.22 55.44
N HIS A 69 4.92 -9.94 55.19
CA HIS A 69 4.15 -9.13 54.20
C HIS A 69 4.76 -8.88 52.80
N ASP A 70 5.93 -9.45 52.46
CA ASP A 70 6.63 -9.07 51.21
C ASP A 70 6.27 -9.87 49.93
N GLU A 71 5.55 -11.00 50.00
CA GLU A 71 5.41 -11.90 48.83
C GLU A 71 4.30 -11.51 47.82
N HIS A 72 3.37 -10.63 48.20
CA HIS A 72 2.21 -10.29 47.34
C HIS A 72 2.43 -9.12 46.37
N LEU A 73 3.46 -8.30 46.58
CA LEU A 73 3.67 -7.07 45.80
C LEU A 73 4.35 -7.29 44.43
N ASP A 74 5.10 -8.38 44.27
CA ASP A 74 5.82 -8.66 43.01
C ASP A 74 4.92 -9.30 41.93
N VAL A 75 3.93 -10.10 42.32
CA VAL A 75 3.00 -10.75 41.38
C VAL A 75 2.16 -9.72 40.61
N ASP A 76 1.77 -8.63 41.26
CA ASP A 76 0.90 -7.61 40.68
C ASP A 76 1.62 -6.80 39.59
N ARG A 77 2.93 -6.53 39.76
CA ARG A 77 3.75 -5.83 38.76
C ARG A 77 3.90 -6.63 37.47
N ASP A 78 4.07 -7.94 37.57
CA ASP A 78 4.22 -8.81 36.41
C ASP A 78 2.92 -8.96 35.61
N VAL A 79 1.78 -9.02 36.29
CA VAL A 79 0.45 -9.08 35.65
C VAL A 79 0.15 -7.79 34.90
N VAL A 80 0.45 -6.62 35.50
CA VAL A 80 0.28 -5.30 34.84
C VAL A 80 1.17 -5.20 33.61
N ARG A 81 2.45 -5.57 33.71
CA ARG A 81 3.41 -5.49 32.59
C ARG A 81 3.04 -6.42 31.41
N ARG A 82 2.49 -7.61 31.69
CA ARG A 82 1.95 -8.52 30.66
C ARG A 82 0.73 -7.94 29.96
N ARG A 83 -0.18 -7.29 30.70
CA ARG A 83 -1.36 -6.62 30.13
C ARG A 83 -0.99 -5.43 29.25
N GLU A 84 0.00 -4.65 29.64
CA GLU A 84 0.51 -3.53 28.84
C GLU A 84 1.17 -4.00 27.53
N ARG A 85 2.02 -5.04 27.58
CA ARG A 85 2.61 -5.65 26.38
C ARG A 85 1.53 -6.21 25.43
N ALA A 86 0.50 -6.87 25.96
CA ALA A 86 -0.61 -7.37 25.16
C ALA A 86 -1.43 -6.23 24.51
N ARG A 87 -1.65 -5.11 25.23
CA ARG A 87 -2.30 -3.91 24.68
C ARG A 87 -1.45 -3.26 23.58
N ALA A 88 -0.14 -3.13 23.80
CA ALA A 88 0.79 -2.56 22.82
C ALA A 88 0.86 -3.41 21.54
N LEU A 89 0.93 -4.75 21.67
CA LEU A 89 0.93 -5.65 20.52
C LEU A 89 -0.39 -5.58 19.75
N ARG A 90 -1.54 -5.57 20.44
CA ARG A 90 -2.86 -5.39 19.78
C ARG A 90 -2.94 -4.05 19.05
N ALA A 91 -2.46 -2.96 19.65
CA ALA A 91 -2.42 -1.65 19.01
C ALA A 91 -1.51 -1.63 17.77
N MET A 92 -0.36 -2.32 17.84
CA MET A 92 0.56 -2.47 16.70
C MET A 92 -0.08 -3.22 15.53
N PHE A 93 -0.78 -4.32 15.79
CA PHE A 93 -1.50 -5.07 14.74
C PHE A 93 -2.64 -4.25 14.12
N VAL A 94 -3.37 -3.48 14.94
CA VAL A 94 -4.41 -2.56 14.43
C VAL A 94 -3.79 -1.48 13.56
N ALA A 95 -2.70 -0.85 13.99
CA ALA A 95 -1.99 0.15 13.20
C ALA A 95 -1.43 -0.43 11.90
N LEU A 96 -0.83 -1.62 11.94
CA LEU A 96 -0.33 -2.31 10.75
C LEU A 96 -1.47 -2.65 9.78
N GLY A 97 -2.61 -3.12 10.29
CA GLY A 97 -3.80 -3.40 9.48
C GLY A 97 -4.37 -2.15 8.80
N ILE A 98 -4.37 -1.00 9.50
CA ILE A 98 -4.79 0.28 8.92
C ILE A 98 -3.82 0.70 7.80
N VAL A 99 -2.50 0.59 8.01
CA VAL A 99 -1.50 0.95 6.99
C VAL A 99 -1.59 0.04 5.78
N VAL A 100 -1.67 -1.28 5.98
CA VAL A 100 -1.82 -2.25 4.89
C VAL A 100 -3.14 -2.02 4.15
N GLY A 101 -4.24 -1.79 4.88
CA GLY A 101 -5.53 -1.44 4.29
C GLY A 101 -5.48 -0.15 3.49
N PHE A 102 -4.79 0.88 3.97
CA PHE A 102 -4.59 2.13 3.25
C PHE A 102 -3.71 1.96 2.02
N VAL A 103 -2.64 1.15 2.09
CA VAL A 103 -1.78 0.83 0.93
C VAL A 103 -2.55 0.03 -0.11
N ILE A 104 -3.33 -0.99 0.30
CA ILE A 104 -4.21 -1.74 -0.60
C ILE A 104 -5.28 -0.82 -1.20
N LEU A 105 -5.86 0.08 -0.40
CA LEU A 105 -6.81 1.08 -0.88
C LEU A 105 -6.15 2.00 -1.92
N VAL A 106 -4.97 2.55 -1.66
CA VAL A 106 -4.22 3.39 -2.61
C VAL A 106 -3.83 2.61 -3.87
N MET A 107 -3.44 1.34 -3.74
CA MET A 107 -3.15 0.47 -4.89
C MET A 107 -4.42 0.04 -5.66
N SER A 108 -5.60 0.12 -5.05
CA SER A 108 -6.89 -0.19 -5.67
C SER A 108 -7.67 1.05 -6.14
N VAL A 109 -7.27 2.26 -5.71
CA VAL A 109 -7.64 3.50 -6.39
C VAL A 109 -7.00 3.40 -7.78
N GLY A 110 -7.86 3.02 -8.72
CA GLY A 110 -7.49 2.43 -10.00
C GLY A 110 -6.54 3.26 -10.83
N ARG A 111 -5.92 2.56 -11.79
CA ARG A 111 -5.47 3.14 -13.06
C ARG A 111 -6.45 4.25 -13.43
N GLN A 112 -5.99 5.50 -13.35
CA GLN A 112 -6.69 6.56 -14.06
C GLN A 112 -6.69 6.13 -15.51
N GLU A 113 -7.84 5.70 -16.02
CA GLU A 113 -8.10 5.78 -17.44
C GLU A 113 -7.97 7.26 -17.74
N THR A 114 -6.82 7.64 -18.31
CA THR A 114 -6.66 8.95 -18.93
C THR A 114 -7.82 9.08 -19.89
N VAL A 115 -8.79 9.93 -19.57
CA VAL A 115 -9.82 10.34 -20.52
C VAL A 115 -9.03 10.98 -21.64
N THR A 116 -8.83 10.22 -22.72
CA THR A 116 -8.15 10.71 -23.91
C THR A 116 -9.10 11.73 -24.51
N VAL A 117 -8.83 13.01 -24.25
CA VAL A 117 -9.62 14.09 -24.82
C VAL A 117 -9.23 14.18 -26.29
N ARG A 118 -10.21 14.15 -27.18
CA ARG A 118 -10.00 14.39 -28.61
C ARG A 118 -9.27 15.72 -28.81
N ASP A 119 -8.10 15.66 -29.44
CA ASP A 119 -7.29 16.84 -29.75
C ASP A 119 -6.60 16.67 -31.11
N CYS A 120 -7.13 17.36 -32.13
CA CYS A 120 -6.59 17.31 -33.49
C CYS A 120 -5.22 17.99 -33.66
N ASN A 121 -4.73 18.70 -32.64
CA ASN A 121 -3.40 19.33 -32.65
C ASN A 121 -2.41 18.59 -31.75
N ALA A 122 -2.83 17.51 -31.09
CA ALA A 122 -1.93 16.70 -30.28
C ALA A 122 -0.81 16.09 -31.16
N PRO A 123 0.39 15.90 -30.59
CA PRO A 123 1.45 15.17 -31.28
C PRO A 123 1.03 13.72 -31.58
N PRO A 124 1.62 13.07 -32.60
CA PRO A 124 1.34 11.68 -32.95
C PRO A 124 1.92 10.73 -31.89
N THR A 125 1.15 10.45 -30.84
CA THR A 125 1.54 9.60 -29.72
C THR A 125 0.61 8.39 -29.57
N PRO A 126 1.05 7.30 -28.91
CA PRO A 126 0.20 6.14 -28.65
C PRO A 126 -1.07 6.52 -27.87
N GLY A 127 -2.20 5.95 -28.27
CA GLY A 127 -3.50 6.20 -27.62
C GLY A 127 -4.07 7.60 -27.80
N ALA A 128 -3.48 8.45 -28.65
CA ALA A 128 -4.06 9.76 -28.97
C ALA A 128 -5.47 9.61 -29.55
N ASP A 129 -6.29 10.63 -29.38
CA ASP A 129 -7.66 10.67 -29.88
C ASP A 129 -7.78 11.75 -30.98
N PHE A 130 -7.88 11.27 -32.21
CA PHE A 130 -8.07 12.03 -33.43
C PHE A 130 -9.43 11.72 -34.11
N GLU A 131 -10.43 11.25 -33.35
CA GLU A 131 -11.73 10.86 -33.91
C GLU A 131 -12.40 12.01 -34.70
N GLY A 132 -12.59 11.82 -36.00
CA GLY A 132 -13.19 12.82 -36.88
C GLY A 132 -12.30 14.02 -37.20
N CYS A 133 -11.01 14.00 -36.85
CA CYS A 133 -10.09 15.09 -37.16
C CYS A 133 -9.78 15.17 -38.68
N ALA A 134 -9.49 16.38 -39.15
CA ALA A 134 -9.07 16.63 -40.53
C ALA A 134 -7.54 16.82 -40.60
N LEU A 135 -6.84 15.76 -40.97
CA LEU A 135 -5.38 15.61 -40.91
C LEU A 135 -4.81 15.15 -42.27
N SER A 136 -5.41 15.61 -43.37
CA SER A 136 -4.95 15.27 -44.72
C SER A 136 -3.52 15.76 -44.95
N GLY A 137 -2.67 14.91 -45.52
CA GLY A 137 -1.28 15.26 -45.85
C GLY A 137 -0.33 15.45 -44.65
N VAL A 138 -0.71 15.02 -43.44
CA VAL A 138 0.21 15.05 -42.29
C VAL A 138 1.44 14.18 -42.53
N ASP A 139 2.56 14.58 -41.94
CA ASP A 139 3.81 13.82 -41.97
C ASP A 139 4.09 13.20 -40.60
N TRP A 140 3.79 11.91 -40.47
CA TRP A 140 3.97 11.09 -39.28
C TRP A 140 4.82 9.84 -39.59
N VAL A 141 5.78 9.97 -40.51
CA VAL A 141 6.69 8.88 -40.87
C VAL A 141 7.40 8.34 -39.62
N GLY A 142 7.29 7.03 -39.41
CA GLY A 142 7.92 6.33 -38.28
C GLY A 142 7.30 6.62 -36.90
N ALA A 143 6.18 7.36 -36.83
CA ALA A 143 5.54 7.68 -35.56
C ALA A 143 5.01 6.43 -34.84
N ASN A 144 5.00 6.47 -33.51
CA ASN A 144 4.33 5.46 -32.69
C ASN A 144 2.92 5.94 -32.33
N LEU A 145 1.93 5.29 -32.92
CA LEU A 145 0.49 5.55 -32.88
C LEU A 145 -0.27 4.30 -32.38
N GLY A 146 0.38 3.42 -31.62
CA GLY A 146 -0.24 2.21 -31.08
C GLY A 146 -1.51 2.54 -30.28
N GLY A 147 -2.60 1.82 -30.55
CA GLY A 147 -3.89 2.02 -29.89
C GLY A 147 -4.57 3.36 -30.15
N LEU A 148 -4.17 4.09 -31.20
CA LEU A 148 -4.78 5.35 -31.60
C LEU A 148 -6.30 5.23 -31.77
N ARG A 149 -7.07 6.23 -31.29
CA ARG A 149 -8.49 6.38 -31.59
C ARG A 149 -8.65 7.39 -32.72
N ALA A 150 -9.04 6.92 -33.90
CA ALA A 150 -9.11 7.74 -35.11
C ALA A 150 -10.25 7.31 -36.03
N ALA A 151 -11.38 6.90 -35.45
CA ALA A 151 -12.58 6.64 -36.23
C ALA A 151 -12.99 7.90 -37.01
N ASN A 152 -13.44 7.74 -38.26
CA ASN A 152 -13.82 8.84 -39.16
C ASN A 152 -12.73 9.91 -39.41
N VAL A 153 -11.46 9.64 -39.09
CA VAL A 153 -10.36 10.60 -39.33
C VAL A 153 -10.14 10.79 -40.84
N LYS A 154 -9.74 12.01 -41.24
CA LYS A 154 -9.32 12.29 -42.62
C LYS A 154 -7.81 12.35 -42.69
N LEU A 155 -7.20 11.34 -43.29
CA LEU A 155 -5.76 11.17 -43.49
C LEU A 155 -5.41 10.99 -44.99
N SER A 156 -6.27 11.47 -45.89
CA SER A 156 -6.01 11.42 -47.34
C SER A 156 -4.63 12.03 -47.66
N GLY A 157 -3.80 11.29 -48.38
CA GLY A 157 -2.43 11.70 -48.73
C GLY A 157 -1.45 11.81 -47.56
N ALA A 158 -1.78 11.31 -46.36
CA ALA A 158 -0.86 11.34 -45.22
C ALA A 158 0.38 10.48 -45.46
N HIS A 159 1.53 10.91 -44.91
CA HIS A 159 2.77 10.15 -44.91
C HIS A 159 2.90 9.40 -43.58
N LEU A 160 2.68 8.09 -43.63
CA LEU A 160 2.64 7.17 -42.49
C LEU A 160 3.58 5.98 -42.71
N SER A 161 4.55 6.09 -43.62
CA SER A 161 5.50 5.01 -43.86
C SER A 161 6.27 4.68 -42.60
N THR A 162 6.49 3.38 -42.36
CA THR A 162 7.12 2.83 -41.15
C THR A 162 6.43 3.14 -39.82
N ALA A 163 5.26 3.81 -39.83
CA ALA A 163 4.53 4.13 -38.61
C ALA A 163 4.02 2.85 -37.90
N ASP A 164 3.89 2.94 -36.59
CA ASP A 164 3.37 1.88 -35.74
C ASP A 164 1.95 2.20 -35.29
N MET A 165 0.96 1.54 -35.86
CA MET A 165 -0.46 1.71 -35.57
C MET A 165 -1.11 0.39 -35.10
N HIS A 166 -0.34 -0.48 -34.43
CA HIS A 166 -0.89 -1.72 -33.86
C HIS A 166 -2.07 -1.40 -32.94
N ASP A 167 -3.12 -2.23 -32.99
CA ASP A 167 -4.34 -2.11 -32.20
C ASP A 167 -5.11 -0.78 -32.33
N ALA A 168 -4.83 0.05 -33.36
CA ALA A 168 -5.53 1.32 -33.57
C ALA A 168 -6.98 1.12 -34.06
N ASP A 169 -7.89 2.01 -33.65
CA ASP A 169 -9.26 2.10 -34.15
C ASP A 169 -9.36 3.19 -35.22
N MET A 170 -9.39 2.78 -36.48
CA MET A 170 -9.46 3.65 -37.66
C MET A 170 -10.69 3.35 -38.52
N ARG A 171 -11.80 2.93 -37.88
CA ARG A 171 -13.05 2.62 -38.58
C ARG A 171 -13.52 3.83 -39.37
N TYR A 172 -13.90 3.61 -40.63
CA TYR A 172 -14.36 4.64 -41.56
C TYR A 172 -13.35 5.78 -41.80
N ALA A 173 -12.06 5.53 -41.59
CA ALA A 173 -11.02 6.51 -41.89
C ALA A 173 -10.88 6.74 -43.41
N GLU A 174 -10.60 7.99 -43.79
CA GLU A 174 -10.26 8.36 -45.16
C GLU A 174 -8.72 8.34 -45.31
N LEU A 175 -8.19 7.29 -45.93
CA LEU A 175 -6.75 7.04 -46.14
C LEU A 175 -6.39 7.00 -47.64
N SER A 176 -7.27 7.52 -48.50
CA SER A 176 -7.03 7.55 -49.94
C SER A 176 -5.69 8.23 -50.26
N HIS A 177 -4.87 7.61 -51.10
CA HIS A 177 -3.53 8.10 -51.47
C HIS A 177 -2.51 8.21 -50.31
N ALA A 178 -2.79 7.67 -49.12
CA ALA A 178 -1.82 7.68 -48.02
C ALA A 178 -0.63 6.74 -48.32
N ASP A 179 0.57 7.13 -47.88
CA ASP A 179 1.74 6.25 -47.84
C ASP A 179 1.77 5.51 -46.49
N LEU A 180 1.44 4.22 -46.51
CA LEU A 180 1.46 3.32 -45.36
C LEU A 180 2.55 2.24 -45.53
N SER A 181 3.50 2.46 -46.44
CA SER A 181 4.52 1.45 -46.77
C SER A 181 5.35 1.11 -45.54
N TYR A 182 5.62 -0.18 -45.34
CA TYR A 182 6.35 -0.71 -44.18
C TYR A 182 5.72 -0.42 -42.80
N ALA A 183 4.48 0.08 -42.73
CA ALA A 183 3.82 0.33 -41.45
C ALA A 183 3.47 -0.98 -40.72
N ARG A 184 3.44 -0.91 -39.38
CA ARG A 184 2.97 -1.99 -38.50
C ARG A 184 1.53 -1.70 -38.10
N MET A 185 0.59 -2.51 -38.61
CA MET A 185 -0.84 -2.31 -38.46
C MET A 185 -1.53 -3.60 -37.98
N GLN A 186 -0.85 -4.38 -37.13
CA GLN A 186 -1.41 -5.61 -36.59
C GLN A 186 -2.66 -5.31 -35.76
N ASN A 187 -3.72 -6.10 -35.94
CA ASN A 187 -5.02 -5.95 -35.27
C ASN A 187 -5.68 -4.57 -35.41
N VAL A 188 -5.28 -3.74 -36.38
CA VAL A 188 -5.92 -2.46 -36.64
C VAL A 188 -7.38 -2.68 -37.06
N VAL A 189 -8.27 -1.78 -36.67
CA VAL A 189 -9.67 -1.80 -37.14
C VAL A 189 -9.85 -0.76 -38.23
N LEU A 190 -10.01 -1.22 -39.47
CA LEU A 190 -10.21 -0.44 -40.70
C LEU A 190 -11.59 -0.69 -41.35
N LEU A 191 -12.58 -1.11 -40.54
CA LEU A 191 -13.96 -1.37 -41.00
C LEU A 191 -14.47 -0.18 -41.83
N GLY A 192 -14.83 -0.43 -43.09
CA GLY A 192 -15.37 0.59 -44.00
C GLY A 192 -14.41 1.74 -44.34
N ALA A 193 -13.11 1.62 -44.08
CA ALA A 193 -12.14 2.65 -44.40
C ALA A 193 -11.93 2.78 -45.93
N ASN A 194 -11.61 3.99 -46.38
CA ASN A 194 -11.24 4.27 -47.76
C ASN A 194 -9.71 4.25 -47.91
N LEU A 195 -9.17 3.20 -48.53
CA LEU A 195 -7.74 2.99 -48.80
C LEU A 195 -7.42 3.10 -50.30
N ARG A 196 -8.30 3.71 -51.10
CA ARG A 196 -8.11 3.79 -52.55
C ARG A 196 -6.78 4.43 -52.90
N ASN A 197 -6.03 3.77 -53.78
CA ASN A 197 -4.70 4.21 -54.21
C ASN A 197 -3.67 4.42 -53.08
N ALA A 198 -3.89 3.88 -51.88
CA ALA A 198 -2.90 3.92 -50.80
C ALA A 198 -1.71 2.99 -51.11
N ASP A 199 -0.54 3.32 -50.60
CA ASP A 199 0.63 2.42 -50.65
C ASP A 199 0.71 1.59 -49.37
N LEU A 200 0.40 0.29 -49.46
CA LEU A 200 0.49 -0.70 -48.40
C LEU A 200 1.68 -1.67 -48.62
N THR A 201 2.67 -1.27 -49.42
CA THR A 201 3.82 -2.12 -49.75
C THR A 201 4.56 -2.51 -48.46
N ASN A 202 4.74 -3.82 -48.24
CA ASN A 202 5.36 -4.39 -47.04
C ASN A 202 4.69 -4.03 -45.69
N THR A 203 3.43 -3.60 -45.70
CA THR A 203 2.66 -3.33 -44.47
C THR A 203 2.25 -4.64 -43.79
N ASP A 204 2.31 -4.68 -42.45
CA ASP A 204 1.81 -5.82 -41.68
C ASP A 204 0.38 -5.55 -41.17
N LEU A 205 -0.61 -6.16 -41.83
CA LEU A 205 -2.04 -6.10 -41.51
C LEU A 205 -2.52 -7.42 -40.88
N SER A 206 -1.63 -8.20 -40.27
CA SER A 206 -2.01 -9.46 -39.63
C SER A 206 -3.07 -9.23 -38.55
N GLY A 207 -4.18 -9.97 -38.60
CA GLY A 207 -5.31 -9.83 -37.68
C GLY A 207 -6.16 -8.56 -37.85
N ALA A 208 -5.88 -7.72 -38.85
CA ALA A 208 -6.63 -6.48 -39.08
C ALA A 208 -8.10 -6.74 -39.48
N ASP A 209 -9.00 -5.82 -39.15
CA ASP A 209 -10.37 -5.84 -39.66
C ASP A 209 -10.54 -4.84 -40.81
N LEU A 210 -10.50 -5.35 -42.04
CA LEU A 210 -10.69 -4.59 -43.29
C LEU A 210 -12.09 -4.82 -43.88
N SER A 211 -13.04 -5.33 -43.09
CA SER A 211 -14.38 -5.62 -43.60
C SER A 211 -14.99 -4.36 -44.22
N PHE A 212 -15.57 -4.48 -45.42
CA PHE A 212 -16.15 -3.37 -46.19
C PHE A 212 -15.20 -2.21 -46.55
N ALA A 213 -13.88 -2.33 -46.33
CA ALA A 213 -12.92 -1.32 -46.75
C ALA A 213 -12.76 -1.27 -48.28
N ASP A 214 -12.42 -0.10 -48.83
CA ASP A 214 -12.14 0.06 -50.26
C ASP A 214 -10.64 0.18 -50.52
N LEU A 215 -10.01 -0.89 -51.03
CA LEU A 215 -8.60 -0.95 -51.41
C LEU A 215 -8.38 -0.75 -52.92
N GLY A 216 -9.38 -0.28 -53.67
CA GLY A 216 -9.29 -0.14 -55.13
C GLY A 216 -8.04 0.64 -55.57
N GLY A 217 -7.19 0.01 -56.37
CA GLY A 217 -5.93 0.59 -56.84
C GLY A 217 -4.80 0.70 -55.81
N ALA A 218 -4.99 0.19 -54.57
CA ALA A 218 -3.93 0.19 -53.57
C ALA A 218 -2.76 -0.71 -53.96
N ARG A 219 -1.54 -0.35 -53.55
CA ARG A 219 -0.33 -1.16 -53.75
C ARG A 219 -0.13 -2.07 -52.55
N VAL A 220 -0.27 -3.38 -52.73
CA VAL A 220 -0.19 -4.36 -51.62
C VAL A 220 1.00 -5.32 -51.74
N GLY A 221 2.03 -4.96 -52.51
CA GLY A 221 3.21 -5.81 -52.72
C GLY A 221 3.93 -6.13 -51.41
N GLY A 222 4.01 -7.41 -51.05
CA GLY A 222 4.64 -7.85 -49.79
C GLY A 222 3.84 -7.56 -48.51
N ALA A 223 2.62 -7.00 -48.63
CA ALA A 223 1.74 -6.81 -47.48
C ALA A 223 1.33 -8.15 -46.89
N ARG A 224 1.18 -8.22 -45.56
CA ARG A 224 0.77 -9.43 -44.84
C ARG A 224 -0.67 -9.28 -44.37
N PHE A 225 -1.52 -10.23 -44.73
CA PHE A 225 -2.94 -10.25 -44.36
C PHE A 225 -3.31 -11.43 -43.46
N SER A 226 -2.33 -12.11 -42.86
CA SER A 226 -2.54 -13.33 -42.07
C SER A 226 -3.63 -13.14 -41.01
N GLY A 227 -4.78 -13.79 -41.20
CA GLY A 227 -5.90 -13.71 -40.27
C GLY A 227 -6.69 -12.39 -40.31
N ALA A 228 -6.45 -11.55 -41.31
CA ALA A 228 -7.23 -10.34 -41.55
C ALA A 228 -8.66 -10.69 -42.00
N LYS A 229 -9.62 -9.85 -41.59
CA LYS A 229 -11.01 -9.96 -42.04
C LYS A 229 -11.21 -9.05 -43.25
N LEU A 230 -11.64 -9.63 -44.37
CA LEU A 230 -11.80 -8.92 -45.64
C LEU A 230 -13.24 -9.02 -46.18
N GLU A 231 -14.19 -9.46 -45.36
CA GLU A 231 -15.56 -9.68 -45.82
C GLU A 231 -16.16 -8.38 -46.39
N GLY A 232 -16.59 -8.44 -47.66
CA GLY A 232 -17.21 -7.29 -48.33
C GLY A 232 -16.27 -6.15 -48.70
N ALA A 233 -14.97 -6.25 -48.45
CA ALA A 233 -13.98 -5.27 -48.90
C ALA A 233 -13.96 -5.19 -50.44
N LEU A 234 -13.67 -4.02 -51.01
CA LEU A 234 -13.34 -3.90 -52.43
C LEU A 234 -11.83 -4.07 -52.56
N TRP A 235 -11.40 -5.11 -53.26
CA TRP A 235 -9.98 -5.45 -53.42
C TRP A 235 -9.28 -4.53 -54.42
N VAL A 236 -7.96 -4.70 -54.56
CA VAL A 236 -7.11 -3.81 -55.39
C VAL A 236 -7.51 -3.78 -56.87
N ASP A 237 -8.14 -4.85 -57.37
CA ASP A 237 -8.69 -4.98 -58.72
C ASP A 237 -10.15 -4.50 -58.86
N GLY A 238 -10.73 -3.99 -57.76
CA GLY A 238 -12.11 -3.51 -57.67
C GLY A 238 -13.15 -4.60 -57.43
N GLN A 239 -12.76 -5.87 -57.30
CA GLN A 239 -13.70 -6.95 -56.98
C GLN A 239 -14.05 -6.95 -55.49
N ARG A 240 -15.30 -7.29 -55.17
CA ARG A 240 -15.72 -7.45 -53.78
C ARG A 240 -15.20 -8.78 -53.23
N CYS A 241 -14.51 -8.74 -52.10
CA CYS A 241 -14.05 -9.88 -51.35
C CYS A 241 -15.23 -10.70 -50.81
N THR A 242 -15.22 -11.98 -51.14
CA THR A 242 -16.04 -13.04 -50.52
C THR A 242 -15.12 -13.95 -49.71
N VAL A 243 -15.69 -14.98 -49.08
CA VAL A 243 -14.96 -15.94 -48.24
C VAL A 243 -13.80 -16.61 -49.00
N ASP A 244 -13.89 -16.74 -50.32
CA ASP A 244 -12.95 -17.52 -51.14
C ASP A 244 -12.13 -16.69 -52.14
N SER A 245 -12.41 -15.38 -52.31
CA SER A 245 -11.84 -14.59 -53.41
C SER A 245 -10.63 -13.73 -53.05
N CYS A 246 -10.39 -13.47 -51.76
CA CYS A 246 -9.34 -12.54 -51.31
C CYS A 246 -8.26 -13.24 -50.46
N PRO A 247 -7.02 -12.72 -50.45
CA PRO A 247 -5.92 -13.30 -49.67
C PRO A 247 -6.22 -13.29 -48.17
N ARG A 248 -5.70 -14.28 -47.46
CA ARG A 248 -5.88 -14.48 -46.02
C ARG A 248 -4.57 -14.45 -45.25
#